data_AF-A0A9E3WT46-F1
#
_entry.id   AF-A0A9E3WT46-F1
#
_cell.length_a   1.000
_cell.length_b   1.000
_cell.length_c   1.000
_cell.angle_alpha   90.00
_cell.angle_beta   90.00
_cell.angle_gamma   90.00
#
_symmetry.space_group_name_H-M   'P 1'
#
loop_
_entity.id
_entity.type
_entity.pdbx_description
1 polymer ?
#
loop_
_entity_poly.entity_id
_entity_poly.type
_entity_poly.pdbx_seq_one_letter_code
_entity_poly.pdbx_strand_id
1 'polypeptide(L)'
;MNRQRRQTAARSAFTLVELLVVIAIIGILVALLLPAVQSAREAARRMQCKNNLKQIGLALHTYESANGNFPWGSRDCCSPSNPEAWGGIWTTLILSQLEQQALFDKIDFTKHTKDLPQDVLDTTLQVYICPSDGKASAAVFKDRYPHNPTQAAGLWYTASMGPTQPDQCPFCSDAANNKAGQPPVYCCQGNNFGTRAGLGYGDGSGVGMFSRYRKTTSVADVKDGLSNTLMIGETLPSQCTFISMFAVNFNVSPTTIPINTFESDGPGGQHSPGTSWWTTSGFKSRHSGGVNFCLGDGSVHFLSDDIDYRLYNELGTIAGREVAMLP
;
A
#
# COMPACT_ATOMS: atom_id res chain seq x y z
N MET A 1 79.22 -39.19 8.76
CA MET A 1 79.03 -37.87 9.38
C MET A 1 78.19 -36.99 8.46
N ASN A 2 76.89 -36.81 8.74
CA ASN A 2 76.00 -35.92 7.95
C ASN A 2 75.25 -35.00 8.93
N ARG A 3 75.60 -33.71 8.98
CA ARG A 3 74.93 -32.68 9.79
C ARG A 3 73.87 -31.98 8.94
N GLN A 4 72.60 -32.31 9.15
CA GLN A 4 71.48 -31.52 8.62
C GLN A 4 71.39 -30.18 9.38
N ARG A 5 71.57 -29.05 8.69
CA ARG A 5 71.27 -27.71 9.22
C ARG A 5 69.75 -27.51 9.24
N ARG A 6 69.14 -27.48 10.43
CA ARG A 6 67.76 -26.96 10.60
C ARG A 6 67.79 -25.45 10.37
N GLN A 7 67.15 -24.99 9.29
CA GLN A 7 66.82 -23.57 9.12
C GLN A 7 65.70 -23.23 10.11
N THR A 8 66.05 -22.54 11.20
CA THR A 8 65.08 -21.88 12.08
C THR A 8 64.44 -20.72 11.32
N ALA A 9 63.21 -20.92 10.85
CA ALA A 9 62.38 -19.83 10.34
C ALA A 9 62.20 -18.79 11.46
N ALA A 10 62.76 -17.60 11.27
CA ALA A 10 62.56 -16.48 12.19
C ALA A 10 61.06 -16.15 12.24
N ARG A 11 60.44 -16.33 13.41
CA ARG A 11 59.07 -15.87 13.64
C ARG A 11 59.10 -14.35 13.73
N SER A 12 58.52 -13.67 12.75
CA SER A 12 58.28 -12.22 12.81
C SER A 12 57.32 -11.94 13.97
N ALA A 13 57.79 -11.30 15.03
CA ALA A 13 56.94 -10.79 16.10
C ALA A 13 56.27 -9.51 15.62
N PHE A 14 54.94 -9.48 15.65
CA PHE A 14 54.13 -8.32 15.25
C PHE A 14 54.20 -7.26 16.36
N THR A 15 54.48 -6.01 16.02
CA THR A 15 54.53 -4.92 17.00
C THR A 15 53.12 -4.44 17.34
N LEU A 16 52.93 -3.97 18.58
CA LEU A 16 51.64 -3.40 19.03
C LEU A 16 51.20 -2.22 18.13
N VAL A 17 52.15 -1.45 17.61
CA VAL A 17 51.90 -0.32 16.71
C VAL A 17 51.36 -0.79 15.36
N GLU A 18 51.93 -1.84 14.76
CA GLU A 18 51.43 -2.38 13.49
C GLU A 18 49.99 -2.89 13.61
N LEU A 19 49.65 -3.52 14.73
CA LEU A 19 48.28 -3.97 14.99
C LEU A 19 47.33 -2.79 15.14
N LEU A 20 47.74 -1.76 15.87
CA LEU A 20 46.93 -0.57 16.11
C LEU A 20 46.66 0.22 14.83
N VAL A 21 47.64 0.32 13.92
CA VAL A 21 47.46 0.97 12.61
C VAL A 21 46.47 0.19 11.75
N VAL A 22 46.57 -1.14 11.71
CA VAL A 22 45.66 -1.97 10.90
C VAL A 22 44.21 -1.84 11.40
N ILE A 23 43.97 -1.91 12.71
CA ILE A 23 42.62 -1.73 13.25
C ILE A 23 42.10 -0.31 13.02
N ALA A 24 42.95 0.72 13.05
CA ALA A 24 42.56 2.09 12.76
C ALA A 24 42.15 2.25 11.29
N ILE A 25 42.90 1.68 10.35
CA ILE A 25 42.56 1.71 8.93
C ILE A 25 41.25 0.95 8.66
N ILE A 26 41.11 -0.28 9.21
CA ILE A 26 39.87 -1.05 9.07
C ILE A 26 38.68 -0.28 9.68
N GLY A 27 38.87 0.33 10.85
CA GLY A 27 37.85 1.14 11.52
C GLY A 27 37.38 2.31 10.64
N ILE A 28 38.31 3.05 10.02
CA ILE A 28 38.00 4.14 9.10
C ILE A 28 37.27 3.62 7.85
N LEU A 29 37.76 2.54 7.25
CA LEU A 29 37.14 1.95 6.06
C LEU A 29 35.72 1.48 6.36
N VAL A 30 35.48 0.78 7.47
CA VAL A 30 34.15 0.33 7.87
C VAL A 30 33.23 1.51 8.18
N ALA A 31 33.73 2.54 8.87
CA ALA A 31 32.96 3.74 9.17
C ALA A 31 32.48 4.47 7.90
N LEU A 32 33.29 4.46 6.84
CA LEU A 32 32.92 5.06 5.56
C LEU A 32 32.04 4.14 4.69
N LEU A 33 32.26 2.83 4.74
CA LEU A 33 31.55 1.85 3.91
C LEU A 33 30.17 1.49 4.44
N LEU A 34 29.96 1.45 5.76
CA LEU A 34 28.67 1.03 6.33
C LEU A 34 27.51 1.97 5.94
N PRO A 35 27.64 3.31 6.05
CA PRO A 35 26.58 4.22 5.59
C PRO A 35 26.31 4.08 4.09
N ALA A 36 27.37 3.92 3.29
CA ALA A 36 27.27 3.76 1.84
C ALA A 36 26.50 2.48 1.47
N VAL A 37 26.85 1.33 2.05
CA VAL A 37 26.16 0.05 1.79
C VAL A 37 24.69 0.11 2.20
N GLN A 38 24.36 0.76 3.32
CA GLN A 38 22.97 0.90 3.75
C GLN A 38 22.16 1.79 2.79
N SER A 39 22.74 2.91 2.35
CA SER A 39 22.10 3.80 1.37
C SER A 39 21.84 3.09 0.04
N ALA A 40 22.82 2.31 -0.44
CA ALA A 40 22.67 1.53 -1.67
C ALA A 40 21.59 0.45 -1.54
N ARG A 41 21.51 -0.23 -0.39
CA ARG A 41 20.46 -1.23 -0.13
C ARG A 41 19.07 -0.60 -0.12
N GLU A 42 18.89 0.56 0.51
CA GLU A 42 17.60 1.24 0.50
C GLU A 42 17.22 1.76 -0.89
N ALA A 43 18.17 2.28 -1.66
CA ALA A 43 17.93 2.67 -3.05
C ALA A 43 17.44 1.48 -3.90
N ALA A 44 18.04 0.30 -3.71
CA ALA A 44 17.61 -0.92 -4.39
C ALA A 44 16.20 -1.37 -3.97
N ARG A 45 15.89 -1.34 -2.66
CA ARG A 45 14.55 -1.67 -2.16
C ARG A 45 13.48 -0.71 -2.68
N ARG A 46 13.78 0.60 -2.71
CA ARG A 46 12.89 1.62 -3.30
C ARG A 46 12.67 1.40 -4.78
N MET A 47 13.71 1.05 -5.54
CA MET A 47 13.58 0.69 -6.95
C MET A 47 12.66 -0.54 -7.12
N GLN A 48 12.77 -1.53 -6.23
CA GLN A 48 11.89 -2.69 -6.23
C GLN A 48 10.42 -2.32 -5.91
N CYS A 49 10.15 -1.47 -4.92
CA CYS A 49 8.77 -1.03 -4.64
C CYS A 49 8.18 -0.24 -5.83
N LYS A 50 8.98 0.60 -6.52
CA LYS A 50 8.55 1.25 -7.78
C LYS A 50 8.26 0.25 -8.90
N ASN A 51 9.09 -0.78 -9.06
CA ASN A 51 8.86 -1.83 -10.06
C ASN A 51 7.60 -2.65 -9.76
N ASN A 52 7.32 -2.95 -8.48
CA ASN A 52 6.09 -3.61 -8.05
C ASN A 52 4.85 -2.77 -8.42
N LEU A 53 4.85 -1.47 -8.10
CA LEU A 53 3.79 -0.55 -8.52
C LEU A 53 3.62 -0.50 -10.04
N LYS A 54 4.72 -0.54 -10.80
CA LYS A 54 4.67 -0.58 -12.27
C LYS A 54 4.05 -1.87 -12.80
N GLN A 55 4.38 -3.01 -12.22
CA GLN A 55 3.80 -4.32 -12.57
C GLN A 55 2.30 -4.36 -12.25
N ILE A 56 1.90 -3.84 -11.07
CA ILE A 56 0.49 -3.73 -10.69
C ILE A 56 -0.26 -2.82 -11.68
N GLY A 57 0.30 -1.65 -12.02
CA GLY A 57 -0.30 -0.73 -12.98
C GLY A 57 -0.48 -1.35 -14.37
N LEU A 58 0.53 -2.08 -14.86
CA LEU A 58 0.44 -2.80 -16.14
C LEU A 58 -0.63 -3.90 -16.10
N ALA A 59 -0.71 -4.65 -14.99
CA ALA A 59 -1.73 -5.69 -14.82
C ALA A 59 -3.14 -5.09 -14.80
N LEU A 60 -3.33 -3.95 -14.15
CA LEU A 60 -4.59 -3.20 -14.12
C LEU A 60 -4.99 -2.71 -15.51
N HIS A 61 -4.06 -2.16 -16.31
CA HIS A 61 -4.35 -1.77 -17.70
C HIS A 61 -4.65 -2.96 -18.60
N THR A 62 -3.98 -4.10 -18.38
CA THR A 62 -4.25 -5.33 -19.14
C THR A 62 -5.64 -5.88 -18.81
N TYR A 63 -6.04 -5.81 -17.54
CA TYR A 63 -7.39 -6.13 -17.11
C TYR A 63 -8.42 -5.18 -17.73
N GLU A 64 -8.16 -3.87 -17.67
CA GLU A 64 -9.05 -2.84 -18.23
C GLU A 64 -9.22 -3.01 -19.74
N SER A 65 -8.14 -3.26 -20.48
CA SER A 65 -8.18 -3.51 -21.93
C SER A 65 -9.05 -4.72 -22.29
N ALA A 66 -9.09 -5.75 -21.43
CA ALA A 66 -9.88 -6.96 -21.65
C ALA A 66 -11.34 -6.83 -21.21
N ASN A 67 -11.64 -5.97 -20.22
CA ASN A 67 -12.97 -5.88 -19.57
C ASN A 67 -13.69 -4.53 -19.82
N GLY A 68 -13.02 -3.55 -20.45
CA GLY A 68 -13.50 -2.19 -20.70
C GLY A 68 -13.55 -1.29 -19.45
N ASN A 69 -13.20 -1.82 -18.28
CA ASN A 69 -13.18 -1.09 -17.02
C ASN A 69 -12.07 -1.65 -16.11
N PHE A 70 -11.49 -0.78 -15.28
CA PHE A 70 -10.69 -1.23 -14.14
C PHE A 70 -11.55 -2.08 -13.20
N PRO A 71 -10.95 -3.05 -12.48
CA PRO A 71 -11.68 -3.86 -11.52
C PRO A 71 -12.23 -2.96 -10.41
N TRP A 72 -13.34 -3.37 -9.79
CA TRP A 72 -13.79 -2.69 -8.58
C TRP A 72 -12.78 -2.89 -7.45
N GLY A 73 -12.60 -1.85 -6.62
CA GLY A 73 -11.71 -1.91 -5.46
C GLY A 73 -12.20 -2.97 -4.48
N SER A 74 -13.38 -2.73 -3.94
CA SER A 74 -14.14 -3.72 -3.18
C SER A 74 -15.62 -3.77 -3.57
N ARG A 75 -16.33 -4.72 -2.98
CA ARG A 75 -17.79 -4.91 -3.06
C ARG A 75 -18.45 -4.50 -1.74
N ASP A 76 -19.68 -4.91 -1.52
CA ASP A 76 -20.45 -4.65 -0.29
C ASP A 76 -19.87 -5.40 0.92
N CYS A 77 -18.80 -4.86 1.50
CA CYS A 77 -18.07 -5.50 2.60
C CYS A 77 -18.83 -5.58 3.95
N CYS A 78 -19.97 -4.89 4.10
CA CYS A 78 -20.65 -4.73 5.39
C CYS A 78 -22.19 -4.81 5.33
N SER A 79 -22.80 -5.31 4.25
CA SER A 79 -24.24 -5.58 4.21
C SER A 79 -24.52 -7.03 4.63
N PRO A 80 -25.00 -7.29 5.87
CA PRO A 80 -25.24 -8.66 6.36
C PRO A 80 -26.34 -9.40 5.58
N SER A 81 -27.14 -8.69 4.78
CA SER A 81 -28.25 -9.23 4.00
C SER A 81 -27.96 -9.29 2.49
N ASN A 82 -26.75 -8.97 2.03
CA ASN A 82 -26.40 -9.10 0.62
C ASN A 82 -25.56 -10.37 0.39
N PRO A 83 -26.16 -11.46 -0.13
CA PRO A 83 -25.41 -12.61 -0.62
C PRO A 83 -24.30 -12.21 -1.59
N GLU A 84 -24.44 -11.10 -2.34
CA GLU A 84 -23.52 -10.64 -3.40
C GLU A 84 -22.17 -10.06 -2.93
N ALA A 85 -21.81 -10.16 -1.64
CA ALA A 85 -20.43 -10.00 -1.16
C ALA A 85 -19.51 -11.17 -1.63
N TRP A 86 -19.74 -11.63 -2.86
CA TRP A 86 -19.01 -12.67 -3.59
C TRP A 86 -17.61 -12.19 -3.93
N GLY A 87 -16.69 -13.16 -3.98
CA GLY A 87 -15.28 -12.98 -4.16
C GLY A 87 -14.93 -12.22 -5.43
N GLY A 88 -13.85 -11.47 -5.36
CA GLY A 88 -13.40 -10.60 -6.43
C GLY A 88 -13.17 -9.22 -5.87
N ILE A 89 -11.92 -8.92 -5.63
CA ILE A 89 -11.41 -7.60 -5.28
C ILE A 89 -10.29 -7.30 -6.26
N TRP A 90 -9.94 -6.03 -6.45
CA TRP A 90 -8.95 -5.66 -7.46
C TRP A 90 -7.66 -6.50 -7.37
N THR A 91 -7.20 -6.84 -6.16
CA THR A 91 -6.00 -7.66 -5.91
C THR A 91 -6.11 -9.10 -6.41
N THR A 92 -7.30 -9.70 -6.36
CA THR A 92 -7.53 -11.09 -6.81
C THR A 92 -7.97 -11.14 -8.27
N LEU A 93 -8.63 -10.10 -8.77
CA LEU A 93 -9.12 -10.01 -10.14
C LEU A 93 -7.99 -9.84 -11.17
N ILE A 94 -6.86 -9.25 -10.78
CA ILE A 94 -5.70 -9.06 -11.67
C ILE A 94 -4.65 -10.18 -11.60
N LEU A 95 -4.91 -11.26 -10.87
CA LEU A 95 -3.88 -12.30 -10.63
C LEU A 95 -3.42 -12.97 -11.93
N SER A 96 -4.31 -13.19 -12.88
CA SER A 96 -3.93 -13.76 -14.18
C SER A 96 -3.00 -12.81 -14.97
N GLN A 97 -3.24 -11.50 -14.90
CA GLN A 97 -2.35 -10.48 -15.47
C GLN A 97 -1.02 -10.31 -14.71
N LEU A 98 -0.93 -10.86 -13.49
CA LEU A 98 0.30 -10.94 -12.69
C LEU A 98 1.02 -12.29 -12.81
N GLU A 99 0.68 -13.10 -13.81
CA GLU A 99 1.21 -14.45 -14.02
C GLU A 99 0.94 -15.42 -12.83
N GLN A 100 -0.11 -15.14 -12.04
CA GLN A 100 -0.55 -15.97 -10.91
C GLN A 100 -1.78 -16.81 -11.25
N GLN A 101 -1.82 -17.42 -12.44
CA GLN A 101 -2.96 -18.22 -12.91
C GLN A 101 -3.32 -19.37 -11.95
N ALA A 102 -2.31 -20.07 -11.42
CA ALA A 102 -2.52 -21.18 -10.48
C ALA A 102 -3.21 -20.75 -9.17
N LEU A 103 -2.97 -19.51 -8.71
CA LEU A 103 -3.67 -18.96 -7.55
C LEU A 103 -5.08 -18.49 -7.93
N PHE A 104 -5.22 -17.85 -9.09
CA PHE A 104 -6.51 -17.41 -9.61
C PHE A 104 -7.51 -18.57 -9.73
N ASP A 105 -7.08 -19.71 -10.27
CA ASP A 105 -7.93 -20.90 -10.47
C ASP A 105 -8.38 -21.56 -9.15
N LYS A 106 -7.67 -21.29 -8.04
CA LYS A 106 -8.07 -21.77 -6.71
C LYS A 106 -9.12 -20.90 -6.03
N ILE A 107 -9.35 -19.68 -6.52
CA ILE A 107 -10.27 -18.74 -5.91
C ILE A 107 -11.69 -19.00 -6.43
N ASP A 108 -12.57 -19.39 -5.52
CA ASP A 108 -14.00 -19.45 -5.79
C ASP A 108 -14.60 -18.04 -5.64
N PHE A 109 -14.69 -17.32 -6.76
CA PHE A 109 -15.27 -15.97 -6.82
C PHE A 109 -16.76 -15.91 -6.48
N THR A 110 -17.44 -17.04 -6.24
CA THR A 110 -18.83 -17.07 -5.74
C THR A 110 -18.91 -16.99 -4.20
N LYS A 111 -17.78 -17.13 -3.50
CA LYS A 111 -17.70 -17.10 -2.04
C LYS A 111 -17.08 -15.82 -1.52
N HIS A 112 -17.43 -15.44 -0.30
CA HIS A 112 -16.79 -14.33 0.39
C HIS A 112 -15.29 -14.62 0.59
N THR A 113 -14.41 -13.62 0.46
CA THR A 113 -12.95 -13.83 0.53
C THR A 113 -12.51 -14.44 1.87
N LYS A 114 -13.16 -14.03 2.97
CA LYS A 114 -12.94 -14.61 4.32
C LYS A 114 -13.22 -16.13 4.43
N ASP A 115 -14.02 -16.67 3.50
CA ASP A 115 -14.43 -18.08 3.49
C ASP A 115 -13.59 -18.91 2.49
N LEU A 116 -12.56 -18.31 1.90
CA LEU A 116 -11.59 -19.03 1.06
C LEU A 116 -10.71 -19.96 1.90
N PRO A 117 -10.17 -21.05 1.30
CA PRO A 117 -9.23 -21.94 1.98
C PRO A 117 -7.99 -21.19 2.53
N GLN A 118 -7.49 -21.60 3.71
CA GLN A 118 -6.38 -20.91 4.36
C GLN A 118 -5.07 -20.99 3.55
N ASP A 119 -4.84 -22.04 2.77
CA ASP A 119 -3.66 -22.14 1.88
C ASP A 119 -3.68 -21.07 0.78
N VAL A 120 -4.87 -20.66 0.33
CA VAL A 120 -5.05 -19.52 -0.59
C VAL A 120 -4.76 -18.21 0.13
N LEU A 121 -5.34 -18.02 1.33
CA LEU A 121 -5.20 -16.79 2.12
C LEU A 121 -3.78 -16.51 2.59
N ASP A 122 -3.00 -17.56 2.85
CA ASP A 122 -1.60 -17.47 3.28
C ASP A 122 -0.61 -17.33 2.10
N THR A 123 -1.10 -17.38 0.86
CA THR A 123 -0.23 -17.23 -0.33
C THR A 123 0.26 -15.80 -0.44
N THR A 124 1.57 -15.60 -0.23
CA THR A 124 2.23 -14.29 -0.34
C THR A 124 2.74 -14.05 -1.76
N LEU A 125 2.51 -12.84 -2.28
CA LEU A 125 3.00 -12.42 -3.59
C LEU A 125 4.02 -11.30 -3.45
N GLN A 126 5.22 -11.50 -4.00
CA GLN A 126 6.31 -10.51 -3.90
C GLN A 126 5.94 -9.18 -4.55
N VAL A 127 5.10 -9.18 -5.58
CA VAL A 127 4.59 -7.96 -6.22
C VAL A 127 3.72 -7.12 -5.28
N TYR A 128 3.09 -7.72 -4.25
CA TYR A 128 2.28 -7.01 -3.25
C TYR A 128 3.03 -6.62 -1.97
N ILE A 129 4.33 -6.90 -1.90
CA ILE A 129 5.17 -6.64 -0.72
C ILE A 129 6.14 -5.50 -1.04
N CYS A 130 6.28 -4.52 -0.15
CA CYS A 130 7.39 -3.54 -0.24
C CYS A 130 8.54 -4.00 0.65
N PRO A 131 9.71 -4.37 0.09
CA PRO A 131 10.86 -4.85 0.88
C PRO A 131 11.44 -3.84 1.86
N SER A 132 11.09 -2.55 1.76
CA SER A 132 11.54 -1.52 2.71
C SER A 132 10.80 -1.57 4.05
N ASP A 133 9.67 -2.26 4.15
CA ASP A 133 9.05 -2.52 5.44
C ASP A 133 9.70 -3.73 6.12
N GLY A 134 10.10 -3.58 7.39
CA GLY A 134 10.65 -4.66 8.20
C GLY A 134 9.67 -5.81 8.44
N LYS A 135 8.37 -5.62 8.18
CA LYS A 135 7.35 -6.67 8.23
C LYS A 135 7.26 -7.52 6.95
N ALA A 136 8.00 -7.19 5.88
CA ALA A 136 8.00 -7.94 4.63
C ALA A 136 8.40 -9.42 4.78
N SER A 137 9.26 -9.75 5.74
CA SER A 137 9.69 -11.14 6.02
C SER A 137 8.62 -11.98 6.73
N ALA A 138 7.59 -11.33 7.30
CA ALA A 138 6.46 -11.95 7.96
C ALA A 138 5.16 -11.48 7.28
N ALA A 139 5.07 -11.72 5.97
CA ALA A 139 4.03 -11.18 5.11
C ALA A 139 2.63 -11.79 5.31
N VAL A 140 2.43 -12.69 6.27
CA VAL A 140 1.11 -13.18 6.69
C VAL A 140 0.81 -12.63 8.06
N PHE A 141 -0.33 -11.95 8.18
CA PHE A 141 -0.75 -11.27 9.40
C PHE A 141 -1.97 -11.93 10.00
N LYS A 142 -2.04 -11.93 11.33
CA LYS A 142 -3.14 -12.45 12.15
C LYS A 142 -3.98 -11.29 12.70
N ASP A 143 -5.05 -11.65 13.41
CA ASP A 143 -5.92 -10.72 14.16
C ASP A 143 -6.53 -9.62 13.26
N ARG A 144 -6.86 -10.00 12.02
CA ARG A 144 -7.56 -9.13 11.08
C ARG A 144 -9.01 -8.93 11.49
N TYR A 145 -9.58 -7.79 11.11
CA TYR A 145 -10.95 -7.43 11.48
C TYR A 145 -11.97 -8.50 11.02
N PRO A 146 -13.02 -8.85 11.79
CA PRO A 146 -13.90 -10.00 11.54
C PRO A 146 -14.65 -10.04 10.18
N HIS A 147 -14.78 -8.91 9.47
CA HIS A 147 -15.31 -8.88 8.11
C HIS A 147 -14.30 -9.31 7.04
N ASN A 148 -13.03 -9.44 7.39
CA ASN A 148 -11.96 -9.96 6.54
C ASN A 148 -11.55 -11.37 7.02
N PRO A 149 -10.79 -12.12 6.21
CA PRO A 149 -10.13 -13.33 6.74
C PRO A 149 -9.24 -12.96 7.93
N THR A 150 -9.41 -13.65 9.06
CA THR A 150 -8.72 -13.38 10.34
C THR A 150 -7.20 -13.50 10.24
N GLN A 151 -6.73 -14.33 9.30
CA GLN A 151 -5.34 -14.44 8.89
C GLN A 151 -5.23 -14.40 7.37
N ALA A 152 -4.37 -13.54 6.83
CA ALA A 152 -4.14 -13.41 5.39
C ALA A 152 -2.79 -12.75 5.06
N ALA A 153 -2.32 -12.98 3.84
CA ALA A 153 -1.20 -12.25 3.24
C ALA A 153 -1.44 -10.73 3.25
N GLY A 154 -0.42 -9.96 3.59
CA GLY A 154 -0.44 -8.51 3.64
C GLY A 154 -0.48 -7.87 2.26
N LEU A 155 -0.92 -6.61 2.23
CA LEU A 155 -0.98 -5.78 1.04
C LEU A 155 -0.26 -4.46 1.34
N TRP A 156 0.89 -4.25 0.71
CA TRP A 156 1.67 -3.02 0.84
C TRP A 156 1.31 -1.97 -0.20
N TYR A 157 0.41 -2.28 -1.13
CA TYR A 157 -0.04 -1.36 -2.17
C TYR A 157 -1.56 -1.38 -2.23
N THR A 158 -2.20 -0.30 -1.84
CA THR A 158 -3.66 -0.17 -1.84
C THR A 158 -4.14 0.69 -2.99
N ALA A 159 -5.37 0.45 -3.42
CA ALA A 159 -6.00 1.25 -4.45
C ALA A 159 -6.49 2.60 -3.90
N SER A 160 -6.42 3.66 -4.69
CA SER A 160 -6.89 4.99 -4.30
C SER A 160 -8.40 5.10 -4.44
N MET A 161 -9.06 5.45 -3.34
CA MET A 161 -10.45 5.89 -3.36
C MET A 161 -10.62 7.41 -3.34
N GLY A 162 -9.53 8.15 -3.51
CA GLY A 162 -9.53 9.60 -3.47
C GLY A 162 -9.99 10.16 -2.12
N PRO A 163 -10.52 11.39 -2.09
CA PRO A 163 -10.98 12.02 -0.86
C PRO A 163 -12.36 11.52 -0.40
N THR A 164 -12.72 10.27 -0.72
CA THR A 164 -14.00 9.67 -0.30
C THR A 164 -14.05 9.56 1.23
N GLN A 165 -15.12 10.07 1.84
CA GLN A 165 -15.29 10.18 3.30
C GLN A 165 -15.26 8.82 4.02
N PRO A 166 -14.27 8.54 4.89
CA PRO A 166 -14.20 7.29 5.65
C PRO A 166 -14.97 7.35 6.97
N ASP A 167 -16.22 7.84 6.94
CA ASP A 167 -17.05 8.22 8.09
C ASP A 167 -16.66 9.52 8.77
N GLN A 168 -15.38 9.67 9.11
CA GLN A 168 -14.82 10.88 9.73
C GLN A 168 -13.68 11.43 8.88
N CYS A 169 -13.56 12.75 8.82
CA CYS A 169 -12.48 13.43 8.10
C CYS A 169 -11.72 14.37 9.07
N PRO A 170 -11.00 13.81 10.07
CA PRO A 170 -10.39 14.62 11.13
C PRO A 170 -9.29 15.57 10.62
N PHE A 171 -8.72 15.29 9.45
CA PHE A 171 -7.68 16.12 8.82
C PHE A 171 -8.23 17.21 7.89
N CYS A 172 -9.55 17.25 7.70
CA CYS A 172 -10.21 18.19 6.82
C CYS A 172 -10.87 19.28 7.67
N SER A 173 -10.25 20.46 7.77
CA SER A 173 -10.75 21.58 8.56
C SER A 173 -12.17 22.00 8.16
N ASP A 174 -12.49 21.81 6.88
CA ASP A 174 -13.78 22.17 6.29
C ASP A 174 -14.83 21.04 6.42
N ALA A 175 -14.50 19.89 7.03
CA ALA A 175 -15.43 18.76 7.16
C ALA A 175 -16.72 19.11 7.92
N ALA A 176 -16.70 20.11 8.79
CA ALA A 176 -17.89 20.64 9.45
C ALA A 176 -18.94 21.22 8.47
N ASN A 177 -18.50 21.54 7.24
CA ASN A 177 -19.33 22.07 6.15
C ASN A 177 -19.94 20.97 5.28
N ASN A 178 -19.60 19.69 5.50
CA ASN A 178 -20.17 18.56 4.77
C ASN A 178 -21.57 18.22 5.33
N LYS A 179 -22.52 19.15 5.15
CA LYS A 179 -23.94 19.02 5.50
C LYS A 179 -24.77 18.84 4.22
N ALA A 180 -25.86 18.10 4.31
CA ALA A 180 -26.80 17.94 3.19
C ALA A 180 -27.21 19.31 2.62
N GLY A 181 -26.98 19.52 1.32
CA GLY A 181 -27.27 20.78 0.62
C GLY A 181 -26.12 21.79 0.52
N GLN A 182 -24.93 21.49 1.06
CA GLN A 182 -23.70 22.26 0.84
C GLN A 182 -22.87 21.63 -0.31
N PRO A 183 -22.05 22.42 -1.04
CA PRO A 183 -21.12 21.85 -2.02
C PRO A 183 -20.13 20.90 -1.34
N PRO A 184 -19.75 19.77 -2.00
CA PRO A 184 -18.84 18.80 -1.41
C PRO A 184 -17.47 19.43 -1.12
N VAL A 185 -16.91 19.11 0.04
CA VAL A 185 -15.62 19.63 0.51
C VAL A 185 -14.49 18.87 -0.17
N TYR A 186 -13.47 19.56 -0.71
CA TYR A 186 -12.40 18.95 -1.52
C TYR A 186 -11.71 17.75 -0.81
N CYS A 187 -11.52 17.83 0.52
CA CYS A 187 -10.84 16.81 1.33
C CYS A 187 -11.76 15.78 2.01
N CYS A 188 -13.07 15.84 1.76
CA CYS A 188 -14.05 14.94 2.37
C CYS A 188 -15.29 14.88 1.47
N GLN A 189 -15.18 14.11 0.40
CA GLN A 189 -16.18 14.00 -0.67
C GLN A 189 -16.94 12.67 -0.60
N GLY A 190 -18.01 12.57 -1.38
CA GLY A 190 -18.82 11.36 -1.47
C GLY A 190 -19.65 11.09 -0.22
N ASN A 191 -20.19 9.87 -0.13
CA ASN A 191 -20.96 9.43 1.02
C ASN A 191 -20.08 8.62 1.98
N ASN A 192 -20.41 8.70 3.27
CA ASN A 192 -19.75 7.89 4.28
C ASN A 192 -20.01 6.39 4.10
N PHE A 193 -19.26 5.58 4.83
CA PHE A 193 -19.31 4.12 4.74
C PHE A 193 -20.46 3.50 5.56
N GLY A 194 -21.46 4.29 5.93
CA GLY A 194 -22.71 3.77 6.49
C GLY A 194 -22.59 3.13 7.89
N THR A 195 -21.54 3.39 8.66
CA THR A 195 -21.47 2.94 10.07
C THR A 195 -22.39 3.75 11.01
N ARG A 196 -23.01 4.82 10.50
CA ARG A 196 -24.03 5.62 11.18
C ARG A 196 -25.38 5.45 10.47
N ALA A 197 -26.44 5.16 11.24
CA ALA A 197 -27.78 4.99 10.70
C ALA A 197 -28.24 6.23 9.91
N GLY A 198 -28.81 6.02 8.71
CA GLY A 198 -29.42 7.06 7.89
C GLY A 198 -28.51 7.78 6.89
N LEU A 199 -27.27 7.32 6.67
CA LEU A 199 -26.30 7.92 5.73
C LEU A 199 -25.79 6.94 4.66
N GLY A 200 -26.57 5.89 4.39
CA GLY A 200 -26.18 4.80 3.49
C GLY A 200 -26.24 5.17 2.01
N TYR A 201 -25.12 4.92 1.33
CA TYR A 201 -24.95 4.47 -0.06
C TYR A 201 -25.94 5.02 -1.11
N GLY A 202 -25.56 6.14 -1.73
CA GLY A 202 -25.87 6.35 -3.14
C GLY A 202 -24.79 5.71 -4.01
N ASP A 203 -25.19 4.89 -4.98
CA ASP A 203 -24.32 4.35 -6.03
C ASP A 203 -23.53 5.50 -6.71
N GLY A 204 -22.26 5.25 -7.03
CA GLY A 204 -21.40 6.23 -7.71
C GLY A 204 -20.82 7.35 -6.84
N SER A 205 -21.01 7.31 -5.52
CA SER A 205 -20.51 8.35 -4.60
C SER A 205 -19.00 8.35 -4.35
N GLY A 206 -18.29 7.29 -4.74
CA GLY A 206 -16.83 7.24 -4.63
C GLY A 206 -16.21 8.16 -5.67
N VAL A 207 -15.34 9.07 -5.26
CA VAL A 207 -14.76 10.09 -6.15
C VAL A 207 -13.37 9.73 -6.69
N GLY A 208 -12.74 8.68 -6.15
CA GLY A 208 -11.48 8.17 -6.65
C GLY A 208 -11.61 7.10 -7.73
N MET A 209 -10.45 6.60 -8.14
CA MET A 209 -10.28 5.62 -9.20
C MET A 209 -10.88 4.26 -8.83
N PHE A 210 -10.76 3.87 -7.56
CA PHE A 210 -11.41 2.72 -6.97
C PHE A 210 -12.35 3.16 -5.85
N SER A 211 -13.10 2.21 -5.30
CA SER A 211 -13.96 2.47 -4.16
C SER A 211 -14.05 1.26 -3.24
N ARG A 212 -14.46 1.52 -1.99
CA ARG A 212 -14.81 0.51 -0.99
C ARG A 212 -16.16 -0.17 -1.28
N TYR A 213 -16.94 0.37 -2.21
CA TYR A 213 -18.19 -0.22 -2.72
C TYR A 213 -18.02 -0.62 -4.19
N ARG A 214 -19.01 -1.36 -4.71
CA ARG A 214 -19.01 -1.86 -6.09
C ARG A 214 -19.12 -0.72 -7.11
N LYS A 215 -17.98 -0.11 -7.43
CA LYS A 215 -17.80 0.88 -8.50
C LYS A 215 -16.70 0.39 -9.42
N THR A 216 -17.00 0.33 -10.71
CA THR A 216 -15.99 0.20 -11.76
C THR A 216 -15.75 1.56 -12.39
N THR A 217 -14.52 1.78 -12.84
CA THR A 217 -14.10 3.03 -13.48
C THR A 217 -13.47 2.66 -14.82
N SER A 218 -13.92 3.25 -15.91
CA SER A 218 -13.26 3.13 -17.22
C SER A 218 -12.20 4.21 -17.38
N VAL A 219 -11.28 4.05 -18.35
CA VAL A 219 -10.35 5.13 -18.73
C VAL A 219 -11.10 6.42 -19.10
N ALA A 220 -12.26 6.30 -19.72
CA ALA A 220 -13.06 7.45 -20.13
C ALA A 220 -13.69 8.20 -18.94
N ASP A 221 -13.86 7.55 -17.78
CA ASP A 221 -14.42 8.19 -16.59
C ASP A 221 -13.42 9.11 -15.87
N VAL A 222 -12.12 8.95 -16.14
CA VAL A 222 -11.04 9.76 -15.54
C VAL A 222 -10.86 11.07 -16.29
N LYS A 223 -11.69 12.06 -15.94
CA LYS A 223 -11.74 13.39 -16.56
C LYS A 223 -10.59 14.31 -16.16
N ASP A 224 -9.99 14.10 -15.00
CA ASP A 224 -8.82 14.88 -14.55
C ASP A 224 -7.52 14.44 -15.24
N GLY A 225 -7.58 13.36 -16.02
CA GLY A 225 -6.48 12.78 -16.78
C GLY A 225 -5.75 11.68 -16.01
N LEU A 226 -5.53 10.55 -16.68
CA LEU A 226 -4.88 9.37 -16.09
C LEU A 226 -3.50 9.67 -15.47
N SER A 227 -2.72 10.55 -16.07
CA SER A 227 -1.39 10.96 -15.57
C SER A 227 -1.44 11.90 -14.36
N ASN A 228 -2.64 12.33 -13.93
CA ASN A 228 -2.84 13.23 -12.79
C ASN A 228 -3.73 12.60 -11.71
N THR A 229 -4.10 11.32 -11.84
CA THR A 229 -4.95 10.62 -10.88
C THR A 229 -4.18 9.52 -10.19
N LEU A 230 -4.14 9.53 -8.85
CA LEU A 230 -3.56 8.46 -8.04
C LEU A 230 -4.38 7.18 -8.22
N MET A 231 -3.72 6.09 -8.61
CA MET A 231 -4.35 4.80 -8.85
C MET A 231 -4.04 3.82 -7.73
N ILE A 232 -2.76 3.53 -7.48
CA ILE A 232 -2.28 2.63 -6.42
C ILE A 232 -1.18 3.34 -5.64
N GLY A 233 -1.14 3.20 -4.31
CA GLY A 233 -0.10 3.79 -3.47
C GLY A 233 0.38 2.84 -2.39
N GLU A 234 1.56 3.11 -1.84
CA GLU A 234 2.12 2.30 -0.75
C GLU A 234 1.34 2.49 0.57
N THR A 235 1.23 1.41 1.36
CA THR A 235 0.72 1.43 2.73
C THR A 235 1.44 0.39 3.58
N LEU A 236 1.10 0.36 4.88
CA LEU A 236 1.66 -0.57 5.86
C LEU A 236 0.56 -1.48 6.42
N PRO A 237 0.43 -2.73 5.93
CA PRO A 237 -0.65 -3.63 6.34
C PRO A 237 -0.60 -4.02 7.81
N SER A 238 0.54 -3.83 8.50
CA SER A 238 0.64 -4.06 9.94
C SER A 238 -0.02 -2.97 10.78
N GLN A 239 -0.29 -1.80 10.21
CA GLN A 239 -0.83 -0.64 10.93
C GLN A 239 -2.35 -0.48 10.79
N CYS A 240 -2.97 -1.19 9.84
CA CYS A 240 -4.42 -1.21 9.68
C CYS A 240 -4.92 -2.65 9.71
N THR A 241 -5.72 -3.01 10.72
CA THR A 241 -6.27 -4.38 10.87
C THR A 241 -7.19 -4.78 9.71
N PHE A 242 -7.68 -3.82 8.94
CA PHE A 242 -8.51 -4.06 7.77
C PHE A 242 -7.73 -4.34 6.48
N ILE A 243 -6.44 -4.02 6.40
CA ILE A 243 -5.66 -4.11 5.17
C ILE A 243 -5.00 -5.48 5.02
N SER A 244 -5.40 -6.21 3.99
CA SER A 244 -4.74 -7.44 3.54
C SER A 244 -5.01 -7.68 2.05
N MET A 245 -4.26 -8.58 1.43
CA MET A 245 -4.43 -8.95 0.03
C MET A 245 -5.83 -9.47 -0.25
N PHE A 246 -6.46 -10.13 0.73
CA PHE A 246 -7.77 -10.76 0.63
C PHE A 246 -8.87 -9.99 1.38
N ALA A 247 -8.60 -8.75 1.79
CA ALA A 247 -9.55 -7.91 2.50
C ALA A 247 -10.61 -7.36 1.53
N VAL A 248 -11.88 -7.59 1.86
CA VAL A 248 -13.01 -6.88 1.23
C VAL A 248 -13.26 -5.55 1.92
N ASN A 249 -12.87 -5.38 3.19
CA ASN A 249 -13.26 -4.17 3.89
C ASN A 249 -12.35 -2.98 3.53
N PHE A 250 -11.02 -3.13 3.60
CA PHE A 250 -10.07 -2.13 3.15
C PHE A 250 -8.92 -2.77 2.37
N ASN A 251 -9.02 -2.73 1.05
CA ASN A 251 -7.92 -2.92 0.10
C ASN A 251 -7.68 -1.62 -0.71
N VAL A 252 -8.28 -0.55 -0.22
CA VAL A 252 -8.31 0.79 -0.76
C VAL A 252 -7.94 1.76 0.36
N SER A 253 -7.31 2.88 0.02
CA SER A 253 -6.89 3.93 0.95
C SER A 253 -7.40 5.29 0.48
N PRO A 254 -7.87 6.15 1.40
CA PRO A 254 -8.34 7.48 1.05
C PRO A 254 -7.19 8.49 1.04
N THR A 255 -7.33 9.55 0.24
CA THR A 255 -6.45 10.72 0.29
C THR A 255 -6.87 11.73 1.37
N THR A 256 -8.01 11.50 2.04
CA THR A 256 -8.44 12.31 3.19
C THR A 256 -7.45 12.21 4.36
N ILE A 257 -6.63 11.16 4.42
CA ILE A 257 -5.59 10.94 5.42
C ILE A 257 -4.25 11.39 4.81
N PRO A 258 -3.55 12.39 5.39
CA PRO A 258 -2.24 12.82 4.92
C PRO A 258 -1.26 11.65 4.80
N ILE A 259 -0.39 11.69 3.79
CA ILE A 259 0.61 10.64 3.59
C ILE A 259 1.49 10.49 4.83
N ASN A 260 1.93 9.26 5.11
CA ASN A 260 2.78 8.97 6.27
C ASN A 260 2.16 9.35 7.63
N THR A 261 0.83 9.37 7.73
CA THR A 261 0.14 9.34 9.03
C THR A 261 0.30 7.96 9.68
N PHE A 262 1.32 7.79 10.53
CA PHE A 262 1.72 6.51 11.15
C PHE A 262 0.86 6.06 12.35
N GLU A 263 -0.43 6.41 12.38
CA GLU A 263 -1.38 5.86 13.34
C GLU A 263 -1.65 4.38 13.05
N SER A 264 -1.88 3.60 14.12
CA SER A 264 -2.06 2.15 14.02
C SER A 264 -3.17 1.64 14.93
N ASP A 265 -4.02 0.75 14.40
CA ASP A 265 -4.94 -0.09 15.16
C ASP A 265 -4.48 -1.57 15.19
N GLY A 266 -3.34 -1.88 14.57
CA GLY A 266 -2.69 -3.19 14.67
C GLY A 266 -2.06 -3.44 16.05
N PRO A 267 -1.51 -4.64 16.30
CA PRO A 267 -0.90 -5.01 17.59
C PRO A 267 0.14 -4.00 18.07
N GLY A 268 -0.07 -3.45 19.28
CA GLY A 268 0.79 -2.42 19.87
C GLY A 268 0.58 -0.99 19.33
N GLY A 269 -0.48 -0.78 18.54
CA GLY A 269 -0.87 0.53 18.03
C GLY A 269 -1.55 1.44 19.08
N GLN A 270 -1.79 2.69 18.69
CA GLN A 270 -2.42 3.71 19.52
C GLN A 270 -3.93 3.49 19.68
N HIS A 271 -4.54 2.77 18.73
CA HIS A 271 -5.98 2.55 18.69
C HIS A 271 -6.35 1.10 18.96
N SER A 272 -7.55 0.90 19.51
CA SER A 272 -8.10 -0.45 19.61
C SER A 272 -8.30 -1.06 18.20
N PRO A 273 -8.08 -2.38 18.03
CA PRO A 273 -8.27 -3.05 16.76
C PRO A 273 -9.61 -2.74 16.11
N GLY A 274 -9.58 -2.24 14.88
CA GLY A 274 -10.77 -2.05 14.08
C GLY A 274 -11.58 -0.80 14.40
N THR A 275 -11.05 0.20 15.11
CA THR A 275 -11.85 1.35 15.58
C THR A 275 -11.51 2.68 14.92
N SER A 276 -10.41 2.79 14.17
CA SER A 276 -9.88 4.09 13.72
C SER A 276 -9.44 4.09 12.25
N TRP A 277 -10.14 3.38 11.38
CA TRP A 277 -9.78 3.28 9.95
C TRP A 277 -9.69 4.64 9.25
N TRP A 278 -10.44 5.65 9.70
CA TRP A 278 -10.38 7.03 9.21
C TRP A 278 -9.07 7.77 9.50
N THR A 279 -8.14 7.17 10.25
CA THR A 279 -6.76 7.63 10.39
C THR A 279 -5.72 6.56 10.07
N THR A 280 -6.05 5.27 10.24
CA THR A 280 -5.07 4.18 10.08
C THR A 280 -4.96 3.65 8.65
N SER A 281 -5.99 3.81 7.81
CA SER A 281 -6.06 3.21 6.47
C SER A 281 -5.44 4.03 5.33
N GLY A 282 -4.71 5.11 5.64
CA GLY A 282 -4.09 5.99 4.66
C GLY A 282 -2.89 5.39 3.93
N PHE A 283 -2.35 6.16 2.99
CA PHE A 283 -1.12 5.85 2.27
C PHE A 283 0.12 6.16 3.11
N LYS A 284 1.06 5.22 3.19
CA LYS A 284 2.23 5.29 4.07
C LYS A 284 3.37 4.44 3.52
N SER A 285 4.60 4.88 3.72
CA SER A 285 5.80 4.15 3.31
C SER A 285 6.88 4.19 4.37
N ARG A 286 7.82 3.24 4.31
CA ARG A 286 9.06 3.28 5.11
C ARG A 286 10.22 3.93 4.37
N HIS A 287 10.00 4.37 3.15
CA HIS A 287 10.95 5.22 2.45
C HIS A 287 11.07 6.59 3.16
N SER A 288 12.26 7.18 3.09
CA SER A 288 12.48 8.52 3.64
C SER A 288 11.84 9.58 2.75
N GLY A 289 11.05 10.47 3.36
CA GLY A 289 10.58 11.72 2.77
C GLY A 289 9.36 11.63 1.88
N GLY A 290 8.62 10.52 1.89
CA GLY A 290 7.43 10.36 1.06
C GLY A 290 6.99 8.92 0.76
N VAL A 291 6.14 8.78 -0.25
CA VAL A 291 5.44 7.54 -0.62
C VAL A 291 5.45 7.37 -2.14
N ASN A 292 5.68 6.16 -2.65
CA ASN A 292 5.53 5.90 -4.09
C ASN A 292 4.05 5.66 -4.45
N PHE A 293 3.64 6.20 -5.60
CA PHE A 293 2.33 6.02 -6.19
C PHE A 293 2.45 5.63 -7.66
N CYS A 294 1.58 4.71 -8.09
CA CYS A 294 1.24 4.47 -9.48
C CYS A 294 0.05 5.35 -9.86
N LEU A 295 0.16 6.11 -10.94
CA LEU A 295 -0.93 6.94 -11.47
C LEU A 295 -1.80 6.14 -12.44
N GLY A 296 -2.93 6.72 -12.84
CA GLY A 296 -3.90 6.07 -13.73
C GLY A 296 -3.35 5.73 -15.13
N ASP A 297 -2.23 6.33 -15.56
CA ASP A 297 -1.54 6.01 -16.81
C ASP A 297 -0.44 4.93 -16.64
N GLY A 298 -0.31 4.40 -15.42
CA GLY A 298 0.69 3.42 -15.05
C GLY A 298 2.10 3.99 -14.83
N SER A 299 2.29 5.31 -14.83
CA SER A 299 3.54 5.95 -14.41
C SER A 299 3.71 5.86 -12.89
N VAL A 300 4.95 5.85 -12.39
CA VAL A 300 5.25 5.70 -10.95
C VAL A 300 6.05 6.89 -10.43
N HIS A 301 5.41 7.66 -9.56
CA HIS A 301 5.92 8.90 -8.99
C HIS A 301 6.10 8.77 -7.48
N PHE A 302 7.04 9.55 -6.95
CA PHE A 302 7.25 9.65 -5.50
C PHE A 302 6.69 10.98 -5.02
N LEU A 303 5.73 10.95 -4.10
CA LEU A 303 5.15 12.14 -3.50
C LEU A 303 5.82 12.42 -2.17
N SER A 304 6.23 13.68 -1.97
CA SER A 304 6.91 14.13 -0.76
C SER A 304 5.95 14.27 0.41
N ASP A 305 6.45 14.05 1.64
CA ASP A 305 5.72 14.32 2.89
C ASP A 305 5.22 15.77 2.99
N ASP A 306 5.88 16.70 2.30
CA ASP A 306 5.55 18.13 2.27
C ASP A 306 4.55 18.49 1.15
N ILE A 307 3.92 17.51 0.48
CA ILE A 307 2.91 17.76 -0.54
C ILE A 307 1.77 18.60 0.04
N ASP A 308 1.32 19.61 -0.72
CA ASP A 308 0.16 20.39 -0.34
C ASP A 308 -1.08 19.47 -0.17
N TYR A 309 -1.74 19.59 0.97
CA TYR A 309 -2.83 18.69 1.34
C TYR A 309 -4.01 18.81 0.37
N ARG A 310 -4.27 20.00 -0.18
CA ARG A 310 -5.30 20.15 -1.20
C ARG A 310 -4.88 19.44 -2.48
N LEU A 311 -3.70 19.74 -3.02
CA LEU A 311 -3.18 19.05 -4.21
C LEU A 311 -3.25 17.52 -4.08
N TYR A 312 -2.85 16.97 -2.93
CA TYR A 312 -2.93 15.53 -2.68
C TYR A 312 -4.35 14.95 -2.78
N ASN A 313 -5.36 15.69 -2.30
CA ASN A 313 -6.76 15.28 -2.42
C ASN A 313 -7.29 15.44 -3.86
N GLU A 314 -6.88 16.48 -4.58
CA GLU A 314 -7.26 16.71 -5.98
C GLU A 314 -6.72 15.59 -6.88
N LEU A 315 -5.44 15.21 -6.71
CA LEU A 315 -4.83 14.05 -7.38
C LEU A 315 -5.56 12.73 -7.06
N GLY A 316 -6.29 12.66 -5.94
CA GLY A 316 -7.08 11.50 -5.57
C GLY A 316 -8.37 11.34 -6.37
N THR A 317 -8.86 12.41 -7.03
CA THR A 317 -10.15 12.41 -7.73
C THR A 317 -10.03 12.01 -9.20
N ILE A 318 -11.12 11.48 -9.77
CA ILE A 318 -11.23 11.20 -11.21
C ILE A 318 -11.94 12.31 -11.99
N ALA A 319 -12.66 13.20 -11.30
CA ALA A 319 -13.47 14.27 -11.91
C ALA A 319 -13.64 15.48 -10.98
N GLY A 320 -12.60 15.87 -10.24
CA GLY A 320 -12.55 17.02 -9.33
C GLY A 320 -12.73 18.37 -10.03
N ARG A 321 -12.58 18.43 -11.36
CA ARG A 321 -12.65 19.66 -12.21
C ARG A 321 -11.47 20.63 -11.99
N GLU A 322 -10.39 20.15 -11.38
CA GLU A 322 -9.18 20.92 -11.10
C GLU A 322 -8.04 20.38 -11.98
N VAL A 323 -7.29 21.27 -12.64
CA VAL A 323 -6.08 20.88 -13.37
C VAL A 323 -4.95 20.71 -12.35
N ALA A 324 -5.05 19.67 -11.53
CA ALA A 324 -3.96 19.26 -10.66
C ALA A 324 -2.87 18.62 -11.52
N MET A 325 -1.65 19.13 -11.45
CA MET A 325 -0.49 18.55 -12.10
C MET A 325 0.55 18.20 -11.04
N LEU A 326 1.16 17.03 -11.18
CA LEU A 326 2.37 16.73 -10.42
C LEU A 326 3.47 17.72 -10.82
N PRO A 327 4.19 18.32 -9.86
CA PRO A 327 5.29 19.23 -10.16
C PRO A 327 6.48 18.54 -10.84
#